data_AF-A0A087G0N6-F1
#
_entry.id   AF-A0A087G0N6-F1
#
_cell.length_a   1.000
_cell.length_b   1.000
_cell.length_c   1.000
_cell.angle_alpha   90.00
_cell.angle_beta   90.00
_cell.angle_gamma   90.00
#
_symmetry.space_group_name_H-M   'P 1'
#
loop_
_entity.id
_entity.type
_entity.pdbx_description
1 polymer ?
#
loop_
_entity_poly.entity_id
_entity_poly.type
_entity_poly.pdbx_seq_one_letter_code
_entity_poly.pdbx_strand_id
1 'polypeptide(L)'
;MVFLNHSGSNFIDTKKRREFIAKAEESSEGETETVVENVDETGEEDVEAVVAEEAKCPWKLRVKLGDVMGILNQKAIEVQEKVRPVPEIRTGDIVEIKLEVPENIRRLSIYKGIVMSRQNAGIHTIIRIRRIIAGIGVKIVFPIFGYIFLLHPMLK
;
A
#
# COMPACT_ATOMS: atom_id res chain seq x y z
N MET A 1 -40.40 -34.35 -11.57
CA MET A 1 -39.68 -33.55 -10.56
C MET A 1 -39.11 -34.49 -9.51
N VAL A 2 -37.86 -34.94 -9.66
CA VAL A 2 -36.99 -35.46 -8.58
C VAL A 2 -35.54 -35.23 -9.02
N PHE A 3 -34.75 -34.56 -8.17
CA PHE A 3 -33.38 -34.08 -8.40
C PHE A 3 -32.34 -35.21 -8.21
N LEU A 4 -31.32 -35.27 -9.07
CA LEU A 4 -30.08 -36.02 -8.83
C LEU A 4 -29.17 -35.23 -7.88
N ASN A 5 -28.87 -35.83 -6.73
CA ASN A 5 -27.81 -35.37 -5.82
C ASN A 5 -26.44 -35.79 -6.40
N HIS A 6 -25.62 -34.83 -6.83
CA HIS A 6 -24.19 -35.04 -7.02
C HIS A 6 -23.45 -34.52 -5.79
N SER A 7 -23.00 -35.44 -4.94
CA SER A 7 -22.03 -35.19 -3.88
C SER A 7 -20.66 -35.01 -4.53
N GLY A 8 -20.11 -33.79 -4.45
CA GLY A 8 -18.76 -33.46 -4.90
C GLY A 8 -18.01 -32.74 -3.79
N SER A 9 -17.36 -33.48 -2.91
CA SER A 9 -16.44 -32.96 -1.90
C SER A 9 -15.11 -32.62 -2.55
N ASN A 10 -14.79 -31.33 -2.72
CA ASN A 10 -13.43 -30.87 -2.98
C ASN A 10 -12.86 -30.25 -1.72
N PHE A 11 -12.45 -31.13 -0.78
CA PHE A 11 -11.72 -30.75 0.42
C PHE A 11 -10.23 -30.70 0.06
N ILE A 12 -9.76 -29.50 -0.27
CA ILE A 12 -8.36 -29.22 -0.59
C ILE A 12 -7.54 -29.44 0.69
N ASP A 13 -6.75 -30.51 0.70
CA ASP A 13 -5.89 -30.90 1.81
C ASP A 13 -4.72 -29.91 1.96
N THR A 14 -4.88 -28.95 2.87
CA THR A 14 -3.90 -27.90 3.16
C THR A 14 -2.67 -28.39 3.94
N LYS A 15 -2.66 -29.66 4.39
CA LYS A 15 -1.58 -30.24 5.18
C LYS A 15 -0.33 -30.50 4.33
N LYS A 16 -0.50 -31.00 3.11
CA LYS A 16 0.60 -31.40 2.22
C LYS A 16 1.46 -30.24 1.71
N ARG A 17 0.93 -29.01 1.70
CA ARG A 17 1.67 -27.82 1.25
C ARG A 17 2.62 -27.25 2.31
N ARG A 18 2.34 -27.50 3.60
CA ARG A 18 3.18 -27.00 4.72
C ARG A 18 4.44 -27.83 4.91
N GLU A 19 4.35 -29.15 4.71
CA GLU A 19 5.50 -30.05 4.81
C GLU A 19 6.58 -29.76 3.76
N PHE A 20 6.17 -29.29 2.57
CA PHE A 20 7.11 -28.95 1.50
C PHE A 20 7.89 -27.66 1.76
N ILE A 21 7.32 -26.70 2.49
CA ILE A 21 7.95 -25.42 2.79
C ILE A 21 8.97 -25.57 3.93
N ALA A 22 8.65 -26.37 4.95
CA ALA A 22 9.53 -26.55 6.11
C ALA A 22 10.87 -27.25 5.77
N LYS A 23 10.97 -27.95 4.63
CA LYS A 23 12.18 -28.68 4.23
C LYS A 23 13.19 -27.84 3.45
N ALA A 24 12.85 -26.60 3.09
CA ALA A 24 13.67 -25.77 2.22
C ALA A 24 14.56 -24.73 2.94
N GLU A 25 14.44 -24.56 4.26
CA GLU A 25 15.11 -23.47 5.00
C GLU A 25 16.24 -23.92 5.95
N GLU A 26 16.77 -25.13 5.80
CA GLU A 26 17.91 -25.59 6.62
C GLU A 26 19.15 -25.78 5.74
N SER A 27 19.91 -24.69 5.54
CA SER A 27 21.36 -24.69 5.22
C SER A 27 21.90 -23.27 5.04
N SER A 28 22.44 -22.67 6.11
CA SER A 28 23.80 -22.08 6.14
C SER A 28 24.00 -21.29 7.44
N GLU A 29 24.83 -21.84 8.32
CA GLU A 29 25.47 -21.12 9.44
C GLU A 29 26.75 -20.43 8.93
N GLY A 30 27.10 -19.30 9.54
CA GLY A 30 28.37 -18.59 9.35
C GLY A 30 28.60 -17.61 10.50
N GLU A 31 29.70 -17.82 11.24
CA GLU A 31 30.09 -17.25 12.52
C GLU A 31 30.70 -15.82 12.45
N THR A 32 30.78 -15.12 13.60
CA THR A 32 31.92 -14.33 14.16
C THR A 32 31.42 -13.48 15.35
N GLU A 33 31.71 -13.84 16.61
CA GLU A 33 32.84 -13.41 17.49
C GLU A 33 32.81 -11.92 17.95
N THR A 34 32.40 -11.64 19.20
CA THR A 34 33.18 -11.27 20.42
C THR A 34 33.56 -9.78 20.58
N VAL A 35 33.07 -9.11 21.65
CA VAL A 35 33.82 -8.09 22.45
C VAL A 35 33.25 -8.02 23.89
N VAL A 36 34.01 -8.64 24.81
CA VAL A 36 34.45 -8.28 26.19
C VAL A 36 33.54 -7.51 27.17
N GLU A 37 33.38 -8.12 28.35
CA GLU A 37 32.91 -7.60 29.64
C GLU A 37 33.82 -6.49 30.23
N ASN A 38 33.25 -5.58 31.02
CA ASN A 38 33.83 -5.20 32.32
C ASN A 38 32.76 -4.63 33.25
N VAL A 39 32.77 -5.16 34.47
CA VAL A 39 31.92 -4.90 35.63
C VAL A 39 32.50 -3.75 36.43
N ASP A 40 31.66 -2.84 36.90
CA ASP A 40 31.89 -2.10 38.15
C ASP A 40 30.54 -1.96 38.87
N GLU A 41 30.41 -2.66 39.99
CA GLU A 41 29.32 -2.53 40.96
C GLU A 41 29.74 -1.60 42.10
N THR A 42 28.78 -0.82 42.59
CA THR A 42 28.42 -0.46 43.99
C THR A 42 28.07 1.05 44.02
N GLY A 43 26.87 1.51 44.36
CA GLY A 43 25.63 0.90 44.78
C GLY A 43 24.67 2.04 45.15
N GLU A 44 23.37 1.83 44.94
CA GLU A 44 22.26 2.46 45.67
C GLU A 44 21.00 1.67 45.28
N GLU A 45 20.54 0.84 46.22
CA GLU A 45 19.26 0.12 46.14
C GLU A 45 18.14 1.09 46.51
N ASP A 46 17.12 1.20 45.66
CA ASP A 46 15.72 1.16 46.08
C ASP A 46 14.83 0.83 44.86
N VAL A 47 14.49 -0.46 44.83
CA VAL A 47 13.33 -1.14 44.26
C VAL A 47 12.18 -0.26 43.77
N GLU A 48 11.97 -0.22 42.45
CA GLU A 48 10.64 -0.52 41.88
C GLU A 48 10.77 -0.98 40.42
N ALA A 49 10.95 -2.30 40.29
CA ALA A 49 10.64 -3.01 39.07
C ALA A 49 9.13 -2.91 38.80
N VAL A 50 8.72 -1.90 38.05
CA VAL A 50 7.38 -1.86 37.45
C VAL A 50 7.42 -2.71 36.19
N VAL A 51 7.27 -4.01 36.41
CA VAL A 51 6.40 -4.94 35.69
C VAL A 51 6.32 -4.76 34.17
N ALA A 52 7.01 -5.66 33.48
CA ALA A 52 6.50 -6.55 32.43
C ALA A 52 5.41 -6.02 31.46
N GLU A 53 5.73 -6.19 30.16
CA GLU A 53 4.79 -6.52 29.09
C GLU A 53 3.45 -5.77 29.09
N GLU A 54 3.40 -4.62 28.42
CA GLU A 54 2.15 -4.25 27.77
C GLU A 54 1.89 -5.24 26.63
N ALA A 55 1.11 -6.25 27.01
CA ALA A 55 0.56 -7.34 26.24
C ALA A 55 0.43 -7.04 24.74
N LYS A 56 1.29 -7.69 23.95
CA LYS A 56 1.03 -7.97 22.54
C LYS A 56 -0.27 -8.75 22.47
N CYS A 57 -1.43 -8.09 22.39
CA CYS A 57 -2.72 -8.76 22.27
C CYS A 57 -2.71 -9.67 21.03
N PRO A 58 -2.61 -11.01 21.17
CA PRO A 58 -2.50 -11.89 20.02
C PRO A 58 -3.88 -12.47 19.74
N TRP A 59 -4.88 -11.60 19.64
CA TRP A 59 -6.14 -11.96 19.00
C TRP A 59 -6.50 -10.79 18.09
N LYS A 60 -6.00 -10.86 16.85
CA LYS A 60 -6.51 -10.01 15.78
C LYS A 60 -8.02 -10.26 15.73
N LEU A 61 -8.79 -9.27 16.17
CA LEU A 61 -10.24 -9.26 16.03
C LEU A 61 -10.56 -9.68 14.59
N ARG A 62 -11.37 -10.74 14.45
CA ARG A 62 -11.78 -11.20 13.12
C ARG A 62 -12.47 -10.03 12.43
N VAL A 63 -11.91 -9.61 11.30
CA VAL A 63 -12.48 -8.56 10.47
C VAL A 63 -13.85 -9.03 9.98
N LYS A 64 -14.88 -8.19 10.13
CA LYS A 64 -16.20 -8.49 9.58
C LYS A 64 -16.15 -8.36 8.06
N LEU A 65 -16.91 -9.20 7.34
CA LEU A 65 -16.92 -9.18 5.88
C LEU A 65 -17.28 -7.81 5.29
N GLY A 66 -18.17 -7.06 5.94
CA GLY A 66 -18.54 -5.69 5.53
C GLY A 66 -17.37 -4.70 5.56
N ASP A 67 -16.42 -4.90 6.47
CA ASP A 67 -15.28 -3.99 6.66
C ASP A 67 -14.12 -4.31 5.71
N VAL A 68 -14.09 -5.52 5.14
CA VAL A 68 -12.99 -6.00 4.30
C VAL A 68 -12.72 -5.05 3.12
N MET A 69 -13.77 -4.57 2.45
CA MET A 69 -13.62 -3.64 1.32
C MET A 69 -12.95 -2.34 1.72
N GLY A 70 -13.38 -1.74 2.84
CA GLY A 70 -12.80 -0.51 3.37
C GLY A 70 -11.34 -0.69 3.75
N ILE A 71 -11.03 -1.80 4.43
CA ILE A 71 -9.66 -2.14 4.85
C ILE A 71 -8.75 -2.36 3.65
N LEU A 72 -9.20 -3.05 2.60
CA LEU A 72 -8.42 -3.27 1.39
C LEU A 72 -8.13 -1.96 0.66
N ASN A 73 -9.14 -1.09 0.51
CA ASN A 73 -8.97 0.22 -0.10
C ASN A 73 -7.98 1.09 0.69
N GLN A 74 -8.14 1.14 2.01
CA GLN A 74 -7.30 1.95 2.88
C GLN A 74 -5.83 1.48 2.83
N LYS A 75 -5.61 0.17 2.95
CA LYS A 75 -4.26 -0.41 2.81
C LYS A 75 -3.63 -0.13 1.44
N ALA A 76 -4.42 -0.22 0.37
CA ALA A 76 -3.92 0.08 -0.97
C ALA A 76 -3.47 1.54 -1.11
N ILE A 77 -4.25 2.48 -0.55
CA ILE A 77 -3.92 3.91 -0.55
C ILE A 77 -2.65 4.15 0.29
N GLU A 78 -2.58 3.61 1.50
CA GLU A 78 -1.42 3.78 2.39
C GLU A 78 -0.12 3.28 1.75
N VAL A 79 -0.16 2.15 1.04
CA VAL A 79 0.99 1.64 0.31
C VAL A 79 1.40 2.60 -0.80
N GLN A 80 0.45 3.11 -1.59
CA GLN A 80 0.78 4.04 -2.68
C GLN A 80 1.28 5.39 -2.16
N GLU A 81 0.70 5.92 -1.09
CA GLU A 81 1.08 7.19 -0.50
C GLU A 81 2.50 7.15 0.09
N LYS A 82 2.91 6.00 0.64
CA LYS A 82 4.31 5.76 1.06
C LYS A 82 5.28 5.75 -0.12
N VAL A 83 4.88 5.21 -1.26
CA VAL A 83 5.73 5.17 -2.47
C VAL A 83 5.79 6.55 -3.11
N ARG A 84 4.66 7.26 -3.18
CA ARG A 84 4.56 8.62 -3.76
C ARG A 84 3.56 9.47 -2.97
N PRO A 85 4.03 10.51 -2.26
CA PRO A 85 3.12 11.43 -1.59
C PRO A 85 2.32 12.20 -2.63
N VAL A 86 0.99 12.12 -2.52
CA VAL A 86 0.07 12.83 -3.42
C VAL A 86 -0.34 14.14 -2.76
N PRO A 87 -0.19 15.30 -3.44
CA PRO A 87 -0.65 16.57 -2.91
C PRO A 87 -2.19 16.63 -2.84
N GLU A 88 -2.72 17.49 -1.98
CA GLU A 88 -4.15 17.75 -1.95
C GLU A 88 -4.56 18.55 -3.20
N ILE A 89 -5.49 17.99 -4.00
CA ILE A 89 -5.97 18.59 -5.26
C ILE A 89 -7.46 18.81 -5.14
N ARG A 90 -7.90 20.04 -5.40
CA ARG A 90 -9.30 20.44 -5.41
C ARG A 90 -9.75 20.82 -6.82
N THR A 91 -11.07 20.95 -6.97
CA THR A 91 -11.66 21.42 -8.22
C THR A 91 -11.31 22.89 -8.42
N GLY A 92 -10.93 23.25 -9.64
CA GLY A 92 -10.48 24.60 -9.99
C GLY A 92 -8.96 24.80 -9.90
N ASP A 93 -8.21 23.85 -9.34
CA ASP A 93 -6.75 23.96 -9.29
C ASP A 93 -6.13 23.71 -10.67
N ILE A 94 -4.99 24.36 -10.93
CA ILE A 94 -4.18 24.12 -12.11
C ILE A 94 -3.09 23.12 -11.72
N VAL A 95 -3.04 22.00 -12.44
CA VAL A 95 -2.08 20.93 -12.16
C VAL A 95 -1.23 20.64 -13.37
N GLU A 96 0.01 20.24 -13.11
CA GLU A 96 0.92 19.68 -14.10
C GLU A 96 1.21 18.22 -13.75
N ILE A 97 0.93 17.32 -14.70
CA ILE A 97 1.13 15.89 -14.57
C ILE A 97 2.23 15.48 -15.54
N LYS A 98 3.29 14.86 -15.02
CA LYS A 98 4.36 14.28 -15.82
C LYS A 98 4.15 12.78 -15.89
N LEU A 99 3.85 12.25 -17.08
CA LEU A 99 3.57 10.84 -17.33
C LEU A 99 4.72 10.14 -18.03
N GLU A 100 5.13 8.99 -17.51
CA GLU A 100 6.11 8.11 -18.17
C GLU A 100 5.40 7.17 -19.15
N VAL A 101 5.48 7.43 -20.45
CA VAL A 101 4.80 6.60 -21.44
C VAL A 101 5.74 5.45 -21.83
N PRO A 102 5.30 4.17 -21.75
CA PRO A 102 6.18 3.03 -22.05
C PRO A 102 6.73 3.03 -23.48
N GLU A 103 6.01 3.64 -24.43
CA GLU A 103 6.48 3.83 -25.81
C GLU A 103 7.59 4.89 -25.92
N ASN A 104 7.66 5.84 -24.98
CA ASN A 104 8.57 6.97 -25.05
C ASN A 104 9.37 7.16 -23.75
N ILE A 105 10.17 6.15 -23.39
CA ILE A 105 10.94 6.09 -22.14
C ILE A 105 11.97 7.24 -22.05
N ARG A 106 12.38 7.84 -23.18
CA ARG A 106 13.37 8.93 -23.22
C ARG A 106 12.83 10.26 -22.68
N ARG A 107 11.50 10.45 -22.58
CA ARG A 107 10.92 11.72 -22.14
C ARG A 107 9.63 11.51 -21.33
N LEU A 108 9.41 12.38 -20.35
CA LEU A 108 8.14 12.44 -19.65
C LEU A 108 7.14 13.30 -20.45
N SER A 109 5.94 12.79 -20.65
CA SER A 109 4.84 13.53 -21.28
C SER A 109 4.20 14.46 -20.26
N ILE A 110 4.15 15.76 -20.57
CA ILE A 110 3.66 16.78 -19.64
C ILE A 110 2.23 17.20 -20.00
N TYR A 111 1.30 16.97 -19.09
CA TYR A 111 -0.10 17.35 -19.20
C TYR A 111 -0.43 18.43 -18.17
N LYS A 112 -0.64 19.65 -18.64
CA LYS A 112 -1.06 20.78 -17.81
C LYS A 112 -2.52 21.12 -18.06
N GLY A 113 -3.29 21.42 -17.02
CA GLY A 113 -4.65 21.93 -17.21
C GLY A 113 -5.37 22.19 -15.90
N ILE A 114 -6.63 22.62 -16.01
CA ILE A 114 -7.48 22.89 -14.85
C ILE A 114 -8.25 21.63 -14.45
N VAL A 115 -8.30 21.35 -13.15
CA VAL A 115 -9.08 20.25 -12.59
C VAL A 115 -10.56 20.62 -12.63
N MET A 116 -11.32 19.92 -13.45
CA MET A 116 -12.77 20.09 -13.57
C MET A 116 -13.55 19.36 -12.47
N SER A 117 -13.05 18.21 -12.03
CA SER A 117 -13.69 17.42 -10.98
C SER A 117 -12.75 16.36 -10.43
N ARG A 118 -12.97 15.98 -9.18
CA ARG A 118 -12.37 14.82 -8.52
C ARG A 118 -13.48 13.84 -8.14
N GLN A 119 -13.27 12.55 -8.39
CA GLN A 119 -14.19 11.49 -7.96
C GLN A 119 -13.46 10.57 -6.98
N ASN A 120 -13.93 10.54 -5.73
CA ASN A 120 -13.32 9.78 -4.64
C ASN A 120 -13.86 8.35 -4.65
N ALA A 121 -13.03 7.39 -5.05
CA ALA A 121 -13.39 5.98 -5.19
C ALA A 121 -12.28 5.07 -4.65
N GLY A 122 -11.78 5.39 -3.44
CA GLY A 122 -10.67 4.67 -2.82
C GLY A 122 -9.39 4.77 -3.66
N ILE A 123 -8.78 3.62 -3.96
CA ILE A 123 -7.57 3.53 -4.79
C ILE A 123 -7.78 4.00 -6.24
N HIS A 124 -9.01 3.93 -6.74
CA HIS A 124 -9.39 4.39 -8.08
C HIS A 124 -9.87 5.84 -8.09
N THR A 125 -9.48 6.65 -7.09
CA THR A 125 -9.81 8.08 -7.10
C THR A 125 -9.25 8.72 -8.38
N ILE A 126 -10.11 9.38 -9.15
CA ILE A 126 -9.76 9.98 -10.43
C ILE A 126 -9.94 11.51 -10.43
N ILE A 127 -9.11 12.17 -11.23
CA ILE A 127 -9.22 13.60 -11.56
C ILE A 127 -9.51 13.75 -13.04
N ARG A 128 -10.34 14.75 -13.37
CA ARG A 128 -10.61 15.15 -14.75
C ARG A 128 -10.01 16.51 -15.00
N ILE A 129 -9.14 16.60 -15.99
CA ILE A 129 -8.41 17.80 -16.36
C ILE A 129 -8.89 18.28 -17.72
N ARG A 130 -9.03 19.60 -17.87
CA ARG A 130 -9.30 20.24 -19.15
C ARG A 130 -8.15 21.13 -19.57
N ARG A 131 -7.78 21.03 -20.85
CA ARG A 131 -6.79 21.89 -21.51
C ARG A 131 -7.26 22.23 -22.92
N ILE A 132 -6.97 23.43 -23.40
CA ILE A 132 -7.09 23.77 -24.82
C ILE A 132 -5.75 23.45 -25.49
N ILE A 133 -5.79 22.62 -26.53
CA ILE A 133 -4.62 22.23 -27.32
C ILE A 133 -4.95 22.54 -28.78
N ALA A 134 -4.13 23.39 -29.42
CA ALA A 134 -4.32 23.79 -30.82
C ALA A 134 -5.76 24.26 -31.14
N GLY A 135 -6.38 25.03 -30.23
CA GLY A 135 -7.75 25.53 -30.39
C GLY A 135 -8.87 24.54 -30.05
N ILE A 136 -8.54 23.28 -29.75
CA ILE A 136 -9.53 22.22 -29.41
C ILE A 136 -9.54 21.99 -27.90
N GLY A 137 -10.73 21.95 -27.30
CA GLY A 137 -10.90 21.64 -25.88
C GLY A 137 -10.79 20.14 -25.62
N VAL A 138 -9.70 19.71 -24.98
CA VAL A 138 -9.46 18.31 -24.62
C VAL A 138 -9.75 18.10 -23.13
N LYS A 139 -10.45 17.01 -22.82
CA LYS A 139 -10.66 16.53 -21.45
C LYS A 139 -9.93 15.20 -21.26
N ILE A 140 -9.18 15.07 -20.18
CA ILE A 140 -8.40 13.88 -19.87
C ILE A 140 -8.71 13.43 -18.45
N VAL A 141 -8.80 12.11 -18.25
CA VAL A 141 -9.07 11.48 -16.96
C VAL A 141 -7.78 10.82 -16.49
N PHE A 142 -7.37 11.07 -15.25
CA PHE A 142 -6.22 10.42 -14.64
C PHE A 142 -6.62 9.78 -13.31
N PRO A 143 -6.21 8.52 -13.03
CA PRO A 143 -6.19 8.02 -11.66
C PRO A 143 -5.19 8.83 -10.84
N ILE A 144 -5.40 9.00 -9.54
CA ILE A 144 -4.49 9.73 -8.64
C ILE A 144 -3.36 8.83 -8.13
N PHE A 145 -3.68 7.58 -7.83
CA PHE A 145 -2.72 6.58 -7.31
C PHE A 145 -2.15 5.68 -8.41
N GLY A 146 -2.20 6.14 -9.66
CA GLY A 146 -1.68 5.39 -10.81
C GLY A 146 -0.15 5.40 -10.85
N TYR A 147 0.43 4.31 -11.36
CA TYR A 147 1.86 4.00 -11.29
C TYR A 147 2.80 4.96 -12.04
N ILE A 148 2.31 5.96 -12.76
CA ILE A 148 3.04 6.49 -13.93
C ILE A 148 3.15 8.02 -13.95
N PHE A 149 2.77 8.75 -12.90
CA PHE A 149 2.95 10.20 -12.92
C PHE A 149 3.47 10.88 -11.65
N LEU A 150 4.17 11.99 -11.86
CA LEU A 150 4.46 13.01 -10.85
C LEU A 150 3.45 14.14 -11.02
N LEU A 151 2.77 14.49 -9.93
CA LEU A 151 1.74 15.53 -9.94
C LEU A 151 2.22 16.73 -9.14
N HIS A 152 2.37 17.86 -9.83
CA HIS A 152 2.78 19.12 -9.23
C HIS A 152 1.59 20.10 -9.24
N PRO A 153 1.12 20.56 -8.08
CA PRO A 153 0.14 21.64 -8.02
C PRO A 153 0.85 22.93 -8.45
N MET A 154 0.25 23.65 -9.41
CA MET A 154 0.68 25.02 -9.72
C MET A 154 -0.26 25.95 -8.94
N LEU A 155 0.32 26.76 -8.05
CA LEU A 155 -0.39 27.76 -7.25
C LEU A 155 -1.31 28.62 -8.14
N LYS A 156 -2.41 29.09 -7.53
CA LYS A 156 -3.43 29.94 -8.17
C LYS A 156 -2.86 31.26 -8.65
#